data_AF-F0F4M3-F1
#
_entry.id   AF-F0F4M3-F1
#
_cell.length_a   1.000
_cell.length_b   1.000
_cell.length_c   1.000
_cell.angle_alpha   90.00
_cell.angle_beta   90.00
_cell.angle_gamma   90.00
#
_symmetry.space_group_name_H-M   'P 1'
#
loop_
_entity.id
_entity.type
_entity.pdbx_description
1 polymer ?
#
loop_
_entity_poly.entity_id
_entity_poly.type
_entity_poly.pdbx_seq_one_letter_code
_entity_poly.pdbx_strand_id
1 'polypeptide(L)'
;MANFLNTRVFRIILSFALLSVGCMIYILFRQDSLLMFTCFDELQIMELIQHIRNTGTEYSVFDWVKNSLPDGLWLFSYMFLIDTIWDREKVFLYFFSLFIAYNCNSV
;
A
#
# COMPACT_ATOMS: atom_id res chain seq x y z
N MET A 1 -22.57 -17.25 -9.55
CA MET A 1 -21.36 -16.79 -10.28
C MET A 1 -21.16 -15.28 -10.18
N ALA A 2 -22.20 -14.44 -10.40
CA ALA A 2 -22.11 -12.97 -10.32
C ALA A 2 -21.64 -12.42 -8.94
N ASN A 3 -22.10 -13.00 -7.82
CA ASN A 3 -21.72 -12.51 -6.48
C ASN A 3 -20.22 -12.66 -6.17
N PHE A 4 -19.56 -13.68 -6.74
CA PHE A 4 -18.16 -13.96 -6.48
C PHE A 4 -17.22 -13.00 -7.24
N LEU A 5 -17.59 -12.62 -8.47
CA LEU A 5 -16.90 -11.58 -9.24
C LEU A 5 -17.03 -10.22 -8.56
N ASN A 6 -18.20 -9.90 -8.01
CA ASN A 6 -18.44 -8.62 -7.34
C ASN A 6 -17.57 -8.46 -6.08
N THR A 7 -17.38 -9.54 -5.30
CA THR A 7 -16.47 -9.52 -4.14
C THR A 7 -15.01 -9.34 -4.54
N ARG A 8 -14.55 -9.96 -5.64
CA ARG A 8 -13.18 -9.77 -6.15
C ARG A 8 -12.95 -8.34 -6.64
N VAL A 9 -13.88 -7.79 -7.42
CA VAL A 9 -13.81 -6.41 -7.91
C VAL A 9 -13.82 -5.41 -6.75
N PHE A 10 -14.68 -5.62 -5.75
CA PHE A 10 -14.71 -4.78 -4.54
C PHE A 10 -13.35 -4.76 -3.82
N ARG A 11 -12.69 -5.92 -3.67
CA ARG A 11 -11.36 -6.01 -3.04
C ARG A 11 -10.28 -5.28 -3.85
N ILE A 12 -10.32 -5.36 -5.17
CA ILE A 12 -9.39 -4.63 -6.05
C ILE A 12 -9.61 -3.12 -5.90
N ILE A 13 -10.87 -2.67 -5.94
CA ILE A 13 -11.21 -1.24 -5.75
C ILE A 13 -10.73 -0.77 -4.37
N LEU A 14 -10.98 -1.56 -3.32
CA LEU A 14 -10.53 -1.26 -1.96
C LEU A 14 -9.00 -1.17 -1.88
N SER A 15 -8.29 -2.08 -2.53
CA SER A 15 -6.82 -2.07 -2.59
C SER A 15 -6.30 -0.80 -3.25
N PHE A 16 -6.85 -0.44 -4.41
CA PHE A 16 -6.48 0.79 -5.11
C PHE A 16 -6.80 2.04 -4.31
N ALA A 17 -7.94 2.07 -3.60
CA ALA A 17 -8.29 3.16 -2.71
C ALA A 17 -7.26 3.31 -1.58
N LEU A 18 -6.91 2.23 -0.88
CA LEU A 18 -5.90 2.24 0.18
C LEU A 18 -4.52 2.68 -0.33
N LEU A 19 -4.13 2.21 -1.52
CA LEU A 19 -2.86 2.59 -2.15
C LEU A 19 -2.83 4.08 -2.51
N SER A 20 -3.93 4.61 -3.08
CA SER A 20 -4.05 6.02 -3.41
C SER A 20 -4.00 6.93 -2.18
N VAL A 21 -4.67 6.53 -1.09
CA VAL A 21 -4.65 7.26 0.19
C VAL A 21 -3.24 7.22 0.80
N GLY A 22 -2.58 6.06 0.80
CA GLY A 22 -1.18 5.94 1.21
C GLY A 22 -0.26 6.85 0.39
N CYS A 23 -0.43 6.89 -0.94
CA CYS A 23 0.34 7.78 -1.82
C CYS A 23 0.10 9.26 -1.55
N MET A 24 -1.16 9.69 -1.33
CA MET A 24 -1.47 11.08 -1.01
C MET A 24 -0.81 11.50 0.31
N ILE A 25 -0.95 10.69 1.36
CA ILE A 25 -0.35 10.96 2.67
C ILE A 25 1.18 11.00 2.55
N TYR A 26 1.76 10.08 1.78
CA TYR A 26 3.19 10.04 1.52
C TYR A 26 3.71 11.33 0.86
N ILE A 27 3.04 11.80 -0.20
CA ILE A 27 3.44 13.02 -0.93
C ILE A 27 3.27 14.28 -0.06
N LEU A 28 2.22 14.32 0.76
CA LEU A 28 1.90 15.50 1.58
C LEU A 28 2.82 15.67 2.78
N PHE A 29 3.18 14.57 3.44
CA PHE A 29 3.88 14.63 4.73
C PHE A 29 5.36 14.29 4.64
N ARG A 30 5.85 13.62 3.58
CA ARG A 30 7.25 13.23 3.47
C ARG A 30 8.08 14.25 2.70
N GLN A 31 9.24 14.59 3.24
CA GLN A 31 10.16 15.57 2.66
C GLN A 31 10.95 15.01 1.46
N ASP A 32 10.82 15.70 0.31
CA ASP A 32 11.71 16.01 -0.83
C ASP A 32 12.97 15.16 -1.16
N SER A 33 13.10 13.92 -0.66
CA SER A 33 14.33 13.10 -0.81
C SER A 33 14.13 11.75 -1.49
N LEU A 34 13.11 11.62 -2.34
CA LEU A 34 12.91 10.42 -3.16
C LEU A 34 12.89 10.74 -4.66
N LEU A 35 13.41 9.80 -5.47
CA LEU A 35 13.34 9.74 -6.95
C LEU A 35 11.97 10.14 -7.55
N MET A 36 10.90 9.97 -6.78
CA MET A 36 9.54 10.35 -7.16
C MET A 36 9.38 11.87 -7.32
N PHE A 37 10.08 12.68 -6.54
CA PHE A 37 10.10 14.14 -6.70
C PHE A 37 10.75 14.57 -8.01
N THR A 38 11.76 13.84 -8.52
CA THR A 38 12.34 14.10 -9.84
C THR A 38 11.32 13.83 -10.97
N CYS A 39 10.51 12.77 -10.83
CA CYS A 39 9.42 12.51 -11.78
C CYS A 39 8.30 13.55 -11.67
N PHE A 40 8.02 14.07 -10.47
CA PHE A 40 7.06 15.15 -10.27
C PHE A 40 7.54 16.52 -10.73
N ASP A 41 8.85 16.76 -10.72
CA ASP A 41 9.49 17.96 -11.25
C ASP A 41 9.34 18.02 -12.78
N GLU A 42 9.57 16.90 -13.47
CA GLU A 42 9.28 16.72 -14.90
C GLU A 42 7.78 16.92 -15.23
N LEU A 43 6.90 16.65 -14.27
CA LEU A 43 5.45 16.82 -14.42
C LEU A 43 4.94 18.20 -13.96
N GLN A 44 5.80 19.10 -13.46
CA GLN A 44 5.41 20.41 -12.89
C GLN A 44 4.40 20.36 -11.74
N ILE A 45 4.26 19.22 -11.06
CA ILE A 45 3.30 19.03 -9.95
C ILE A 45 3.89 19.54 -8.61
N MET A 46 5.17 19.93 -8.62
CA MET A 46 5.91 20.43 -7.46
C MET A 46 5.22 21.64 -6.79
N GLU A 47 4.73 22.60 -7.58
CA GLU A 47 4.07 23.80 -7.04
C GLU A 47 2.76 23.47 -6.30
N LEU A 48 1.97 22.52 -6.84
CA LEU A 48 0.74 22.06 -6.20
C LEU A 48 1.05 21.41 -4.84
N ILE A 49 2.08 20.56 -4.80
CA ILE A 49 2.52 19.87 -3.58
C ILE A 49 2.98 20.88 -2.52
N GLN A 50 3.79 21.87 -2.92
CA GLN A 50 4.24 22.93 -2.02
C GLN A 50 3.08 23.77 -1.47
N HIS A 51 2.09 24.09 -2.31
CA HIS A 51 0.91 24.84 -1.89
C HIS A 51 0.08 24.08 -0.84
N ILE A 52 -0.13 22.78 -1.06
CA ILE A 52 -0.87 21.95 -0.11
C ILE A 52 -0.06 21.73 1.17
N ARG A 53 1.27 21.57 1.07
CA ARG A 53 2.16 21.39 2.23
C ARG A 53 2.20 22.65 3.11
N ASN A 54 2.21 23.84 2.53
CA ASN A 54 2.11 25.11 3.28
C ASN A 54 0.76 25.27 4.01
N THR A 55 -0.31 24.67 3.49
CA THR A 55 -1.61 24.66 4.16
C THR A 55 -1.66 23.58 5.25
N GLY A 56 -0.95 22.47 5.07
CA GLY A 56 -0.89 21.34 6.02
C GLY A 56 0.02 21.55 7.22
N THR A 57 0.96 22.50 7.18
CA THR A 57 1.91 22.78 8.28
C THR A 57 1.27 23.31 9.56
N GLU A 58 0.05 23.84 9.51
CA GLU A 58 -0.70 24.23 10.71
C GLU A 58 -1.21 23.04 11.54
N TYR A 59 -1.29 21.85 10.94
CA TYR A 59 -1.74 20.65 11.63
C TYR A 59 -0.54 19.86 12.17
N SER A 60 -0.38 19.86 13.50
CA SER A 60 0.58 19.03 14.22
C SER A 60 0.16 17.55 14.19
N VAL A 61 0.27 16.92 13.02
CA VAL A 61 0.06 15.48 12.88
C VAL A 61 1.22 14.75 13.55
N PHE A 62 0.93 13.68 14.30
CA PHE A 62 1.95 12.85 14.94
C PHE A 62 2.90 12.22 13.91
N ASP A 63 4.20 12.16 14.23
CA ASP A 63 5.21 11.68 13.28
C ASP A 63 5.06 10.21 12.91
N TRP A 64 4.46 9.38 13.78
CA TRP A 64 4.14 7.99 13.46
C TRP A 64 3.07 7.89 12.35
N VAL A 65 2.13 8.83 12.29
CA VAL A 65 1.11 8.87 11.22
C VAL A 65 1.76 9.27 9.89
N LYS A 66 2.72 10.21 9.92
CA LYS A 66 3.43 10.64 8.72
C LYS A 66 4.33 9.55 8.16
N ASN A 67 5.02 8.82 9.04
CA ASN A 67 6.07 7.89 8.65
C ASN A 67 5.58 6.45 8.50
N SER A 68 4.68 5.97 9.35
CA SER A 68 4.30 4.54 9.39
C SER A 68 2.95 4.23 8.76
N LEU A 69 2.03 5.22 8.72
CA LEU A 69 0.70 5.02 8.14
C LEU A 69 0.74 4.74 6.62
N PRO A 70 1.53 5.47 5.80
CA PRO A 70 1.60 5.23 4.36
C PRO A 70 2.11 3.83 4.05
N ASP A 71 3.19 3.41 4.72
CA ASP A 71 3.79 2.09 4.55
C ASP A 71 2.81 0.98 4.94
N GLY A 72 2.06 1.18 6.04
CA GLY A 72 0.99 0.27 6.45
C GLY A 72 -0.14 0.18 5.41
N LEU A 73 -0.62 1.33 4.91
CA LEU A 73 -1.66 1.41 3.87
C LEU A 73 -1.24 0.70 2.58
N TRP A 74 0.01 0.88 2.15
CA TRP A 74 0.57 0.19 1.00
C TRP A 74 0.65 -1.31 1.23
N LEU A 75 1.14 -1.75 2.38
CA LEU A 75 1.22 -3.18 2.71
C LEU A 75 -0.16 -3.84 2.77
N PHE A 76 -1.15 -3.17 3.37
CA PHE A 76 -2.53 -3.63 3.36
C PHE A 76 -3.11 -3.72 1.95
N SER A 77 -2.90 -2.71 1.11
CA SER A 77 -3.35 -2.73 -0.28
C SER A 77 -2.75 -3.90 -1.05
N TYR A 78 -1.46 -4.17 -0.85
CA TYR A 78 -0.75 -5.28 -1.47
C TYR A 78 -1.29 -6.63 -0.99
N MET A 79 -1.56 -6.76 0.31
CA MET A 79 -2.13 -7.97 0.89
C MET A 79 -3.49 -8.32 0.27
N PHE A 80 -4.38 -7.34 0.08
CA PHE A 80 -5.67 -7.55 -0.59
C PHE A 80 -5.54 -7.86 -2.08
N LEU A 81 -4.55 -7.26 -2.75
CA LEU A 81 -4.27 -7.50 -4.15
C LEU A 81 -3.76 -8.94 -4.36
N ILE A 82 -2.80 -9.38 -3.54
CA ILE A 82 -2.34 -10.78 -3.51
C ILE A 82 -3.51 -11.72 -3.20
N ASP A 83 -4.30 -11.45 -2.17
CA ASP A 83 -5.45 -12.31 -1.80
C ASP A 83 -6.47 -12.43 -2.94
N THR A 84 -6.57 -11.42 -3.80
CA THR A 84 -7.46 -11.46 -4.97
C THR A 84 -6.85 -12.20 -6.16
N ILE A 85 -5.54 -12.07 -6.39
CA ILE A 85 -4.82 -12.80 -7.46
C ILE A 85 -4.68 -14.27 -7.10
N TRP A 86 -4.43 -14.57 -5.83
CA TRP A 86 -4.08 -15.90 -5.38
C TRP A 86 -5.32 -16.70 -5.01
N ASP A 87 -5.89 -17.40 -6.00
CA ASP A 87 -7.05 -18.28 -5.79
C ASP A 87 -6.73 -19.35 -4.74
N ARG A 88 -7.66 -19.54 -3.79
CA ARG A 88 -7.41 -20.11 -2.44
C ARG A 88 -6.87 -21.54 -2.36
N GLU A 89 -6.74 -22.27 -3.47
CA GLU A 89 -6.36 -23.68 -3.42
C GLU A 89 -4.85 -23.93 -3.34
N LYS A 90 -4.00 -23.02 -3.85
CA LYS A 90 -2.56 -23.34 -4.03
C LYS A 90 -1.65 -22.83 -2.90
N VAL A 91 -1.98 -21.75 -2.19
CA VAL A 91 -1.12 -21.21 -1.09
C VAL A 91 -1.16 -22.10 0.13
N PHE A 92 -2.35 -22.59 0.53
CA PHE A 92 -2.46 -23.40 1.74
C PHE A 92 -1.57 -24.63 1.66
N LEU A 93 -1.50 -25.27 0.49
CA LEU A 93 -0.60 -26.40 0.23
C LEU A 93 0.88 -26.01 0.23
N TYR A 94 1.25 -24.84 -0.29
CA TYR A 94 2.64 -24.37 -0.26
C TYR A 94 3.10 -23.95 1.14
N PHE A 95 2.27 -23.23 1.89
CA PHE A 95 2.57 -22.85 3.27
C PHE A 95 2.60 -24.08 4.19
N PHE A 96 1.67 -25.02 4.01
CA PHE A 96 1.68 -26.31 4.72
C PHE A 96 2.90 -27.16 4.34
N SER A 97 3.28 -27.20 3.06
CA SER A 97 4.49 -27.88 2.59
C SER A 97 5.76 -27.26 3.19
N LEU A 98 5.84 -25.93 3.28
CA LEU A 98 7.00 -25.22 3.85
C LEU A 98 7.06 -25.39 5.38
N PHE A 99 5.91 -25.42 6.05
CA PHE A 99 5.80 -25.72 7.48
C PHE A 99 6.18 -27.18 7.82
N ILE A 100 5.74 -28.15 7.01
CA ILE A 100 6.17 -29.55 7.13
C ILE A 100 7.65 -29.69 6.79
N ALA A 101 8.15 -29.07 5.71
CA ALA A 101 9.55 -29.14 5.33
C ALA A 101 10.47 -28.56 6.42
N TYR A 102 10.07 -27.46 7.05
CA TYR A 102 10.80 -26.87 8.17
C TYR A 102 10.81 -27.78 9.41
N ASN A 103 9.69 -28.42 9.75
CA ASN A 103 9.62 -29.37 10.86
C ASN A 103 10.30 -30.72 10.57
N CYS A 104 10.37 -31.15 9.31
CA CYS A 104 11.00 -32.41 8.89
C CYS A 104 12.54 -32.30 8.84
N ASN A 105 13.10 -31.11 8.60
CA ASN A 105 14.54 -30.87 8.63
C ASN A 105 15.12 -30.72 10.06
N SER A 106 14.30 -30.89 11.10
CA SER A 106 14.67 -30.73 12.51
C SER A 106 14.63 -32.05 13.31
N VAL A 107 14.51 -33.21 12.64
CA VAL A 107 14.63 -34.56 13.22
C VAL A 107 15.73 -35.32 12.48
#